data_AF-A0AAU7Y571-F1
#
_entry.id   AF-A0AAU7Y571-F1
#
_cell.length_a   1.000
_cell.length_b   1.000
_cell.length_c   1.000
_cell.angle_alpha   90.00
_cell.angle_beta   90.00
_cell.angle_gamma   90.00
#
_symmetry.space_group_name_H-M   'P 1'
#
loop_
_entity.id
_entity.type
_entity.pdbx_description
1 polymer ?
#
loop_
_entity_poly.entity_id
_entity_poly.type
_entity_poly.pdbx_seq_one_letter_code
_entity_poly.pdbx_strand_id
1 'polypeptide(L)'
;MITRRSFLKLLGIAAAAGAIVPALQLGRDPYVLPGQVATYIGHHPGGFPGGQVVHEVLPWDGVGYPVLVWNNSFGPYRALERYYDADLADMNRELPARFWHHKENRKYPNVHTWMRVQRFGETMEQAMKHLNFVGVTA
;
A
#
# COMPACT_ATOMS: atom_id res chain seq x y z
N MET A 1 -5.88 -39.25 -15.16
CA MET A 1 -5.25 -38.69 -13.94
C MET A 1 -4.30 -37.57 -14.33
N ILE A 2 -4.45 -36.38 -13.75
CA ILE A 2 -3.47 -35.31 -13.91
C ILE A 2 -2.27 -35.63 -13.01
N THR A 3 -1.06 -35.71 -13.59
CA THR A 3 0.16 -35.91 -12.81
C THR A 3 0.55 -34.62 -12.09
N ARG A 4 1.24 -34.72 -10.93
CA ARG A 4 1.77 -33.55 -10.20
C ARG A 4 2.57 -32.61 -11.10
N ARG A 5 3.35 -33.16 -12.04
CA ARG A 5 4.16 -32.39 -12.99
C ARG A 5 3.29 -31.63 -14.00
N SER A 6 2.22 -32.26 -14.49
CA SER A 6 1.25 -31.62 -15.38
C SER A 6 0.48 -30.51 -14.68
N PHE A 7 0.13 -30.70 -13.40
CA PHE A 7 -0.52 -29.68 -12.57
C PHE A 7 0.38 -28.46 -12.35
N LEU A 8 1.67 -28.67 -11.99
CA LEU A 8 2.63 -27.58 -11.80
C LEU A 8 2.91 -26.80 -13.11
N LYS A 9 2.94 -27.49 -14.26
CA LYS A 9 3.04 -26.82 -15.56
C LYS A 9 1.81 -25.95 -15.84
N LEU A 10 0.61 -26.44 -15.52
CA LEU A 10 -0.64 -25.69 -15.64
C LEU A 10 -0.64 -24.44 -14.76
N LEU A 11 -0.17 -24.54 -13.51
CA LEU A 11 0.00 -23.39 -12.62
C LEU A 11 1.03 -22.40 -13.14
N GLY A 12 2.17 -22.87 -13.66
CA GLY A 12 3.18 -22.01 -14.26
C GLY A 12 2.69 -21.28 -15.51
N ILE A 13 1.91 -21.96 -16.37
CA ILE A 13 1.29 -21.35 -17.55
C ILE A 13 0.20 -20.36 -17.14
N ALA A 14 -0.63 -20.68 -16.15
CA ALA A 14 -1.66 -19.78 -15.63
C ALA A 14 -1.03 -18.51 -15.03
N ALA A 15 0.04 -18.64 -14.24
CA ALA A 15 0.79 -17.52 -13.69
C ALA A 15 1.42 -16.65 -14.79
N ALA A 16 2.02 -17.27 -15.82
CA ALA A 16 2.61 -16.54 -16.95
C ALA A 16 1.57 -15.86 -17.85
N ALA A 17 0.36 -16.40 -17.94
CA ALA A 17 -0.76 -15.83 -18.70
C ALA A 17 -1.50 -14.71 -17.94
N GLY A 18 -1.09 -14.37 -16.71
CA GLY A 18 -1.83 -13.45 -15.85
C GLY A 18 -3.21 -13.98 -15.44
N ALA A 19 -3.45 -15.28 -15.62
CA ALA A 19 -4.69 -15.91 -15.23
C ALA A 19 -4.76 -15.97 -13.71
N ILE A 20 -5.72 -15.23 -13.14
CA ILE A 20 -6.00 -15.26 -11.72
C ILE A 20 -6.54 -16.66 -11.38
N VAL A 21 -5.78 -17.44 -10.61
CA VAL A 21 -6.23 -18.72 -10.06
C VAL A 21 -6.76 -18.45 -8.65
N PRO A 22 -8.09 -18.42 -8.43
CA PRO A 22 -8.66 -18.05 -7.13
C PRO A 22 -8.21 -18.99 -5.99
N ALA A 23 -7.93 -20.26 -6.31
CA ALA A 23 -7.45 -21.25 -5.35
C ALA A 23 -5.99 -21.02 -4.88
N LEU A 24 -5.23 -20.17 -5.57
CA LEU A 24 -3.88 -19.74 -5.17
C LEU A 24 -3.86 -18.34 -4.59
N GLN A 25 -4.96 -17.59 -4.69
CA GLN A 25 -5.15 -16.39 -3.91
C GLN A 25 -5.45 -16.81 -2.47
N LEU A 26 -4.41 -16.84 -1.64
CA LEU A 26 -4.59 -16.64 -0.22
C LEU A 26 -5.20 -15.24 -0.08
N GLY A 27 -6.52 -15.16 -0.06
CA GLY A 27 -7.24 -13.94 0.23
C GLY A 27 -6.75 -13.45 1.59
N ARG A 28 -5.90 -12.43 1.58
CA ARG A 28 -5.56 -11.72 2.81
C ARG A 28 -6.74 -10.87 3.22
N ASP A 29 -6.85 -10.52 4.49
CA ASP A 29 -7.81 -9.50 4.89
C ASP A 29 -7.41 -8.12 4.33
N PRO A 30 -8.38 -7.22 4.11
CA PRO A 30 -8.07 -5.84 3.74
C PRO A 30 -7.24 -5.18 4.82
N TYR A 31 -6.23 -4.41 4.39
CA TYR A 31 -5.26 -3.82 5.31
C TYR A 31 -5.86 -2.69 6.16
N VAL A 32 -6.78 -1.94 5.57
CA VAL A 32 -7.54 -0.87 6.22
C VAL A 32 -9.03 -1.20 6.23
N LEU A 33 -9.75 -0.58 7.16
CA LEU A 33 -11.19 -0.73 7.33
C LEU A 33 -11.90 0.62 7.19
N PRO A 34 -13.19 0.62 6.80
CA PRO A 34 -14.01 1.83 6.79
C PRO A 34 -13.94 2.60 8.12
N GLY A 35 -13.80 3.93 8.04
CA GLY A 35 -13.70 4.83 9.17
C GLY A 35 -12.28 5.03 9.72
N GLN A 36 -11.30 4.23 9.30
CA GLN A 36 -9.90 4.45 9.69
C GLN A 36 -9.30 5.68 9.00
N VAL A 37 -8.31 6.30 9.65
CA VAL A 37 -7.47 7.33 9.01
C VAL A 37 -6.23 6.64 8.48
N ALA A 38 -6.10 6.58 7.16
CA ALA A 38 -4.96 5.98 6.50
C ALA A 38 -4.19 7.05 5.72
N THR A 39 -2.88 6.92 5.72
CA THR A 39 -1.98 7.78 4.96
C THR A 39 -1.42 7.00 3.80
N TYR A 40 -1.19 7.70 2.70
CA TYR A 40 -0.63 7.11 1.50
C TYR A 40 0.89 6.83 1.65
N ILE A 41 1.31 5.62 1.31
CA ILE A 41 2.71 5.15 1.33
C ILE A 41 3.15 4.58 -0.03
N GLY A 42 2.37 4.76 -1.11
CA GLY A 42 2.73 4.35 -2.48
C GLY A 42 3.25 5.51 -3.34
N HIS A 43 3.08 5.39 -4.66
CA HIS A 43 3.37 6.43 -5.66
C HIS A 43 2.20 7.42 -5.89
N HIS A 44 2.33 8.68 -5.45
CA HIS A 44 1.29 9.70 -5.63
C HIS A 44 1.76 10.81 -6.58
N PRO A 45 0.94 11.22 -7.58
CA PRO A 45 1.33 12.28 -8.52
C PRO A 45 1.40 13.68 -7.88
N GLY A 46 0.71 13.90 -6.75
CA GLY A 46 0.63 15.20 -6.07
C GLY A 46 1.48 15.33 -4.79
N GLY A 47 2.39 14.39 -4.53
CA GLY A 47 3.13 14.35 -3.25
C GLY A 47 2.28 13.81 -2.09
N PHE A 48 2.65 14.15 -0.85
CA PHE A 48 2.01 13.63 0.37
C PHE A 48 0.60 14.23 0.60
N PRO A 49 -0.47 13.42 0.53
CA PRO A 49 -1.84 13.93 0.64
C PRO A 49 -2.33 14.10 2.09
N GLY A 50 -1.54 13.73 3.11
CA GLY A 50 -1.99 13.68 4.50
C GLY A 50 -2.64 12.35 4.89
N GLY A 51 -3.19 12.29 6.10
CA GLY A 51 -4.09 11.21 6.51
C GLY A 51 -5.47 11.44 5.92
N GLN A 52 -6.06 10.42 5.32
CA GLN A 52 -7.36 10.45 4.65
C GLN A 52 -8.30 9.45 5.31
N VAL A 53 -9.59 9.78 5.40
CA VAL A 53 -10.57 8.89 6.02
C VAL A 53 -11.01 7.85 5.00
N VAL A 54 -10.86 6.57 5.36
CA VAL A 54 -11.35 5.45 4.57
C VAL A 54 -12.88 5.47 4.56
N HIS A 55 -13.46 5.61 3.38
CA HIS A 55 -14.90 5.59 3.18
C HIS A 55 -15.41 4.17 3.00
N GLU A 56 -14.81 3.42 2.07
CA GLU A 56 -15.25 2.09 1.67
C GLU A 56 -14.05 1.26 1.21
N VAL A 57 -14.12 -0.05 1.47
CA VAL A 57 -13.19 -1.05 0.94
C VAL A 57 -13.96 -1.95 -0.02
N LEU A 58 -13.55 -1.93 -1.29
CA LEU A 58 -14.18 -2.69 -2.36
C LEU A 58 -13.66 -4.14 -2.39
N PRO A 59 -14.39 -5.08 -3.02
CA PRO A 59 -13.95 -6.47 -3.15
C PRO A 59 -12.58 -6.60 -3.83
N TRP A 60 -11.86 -7.68 -3.49
CA TRP A 60 -10.57 -8.01 -4.11
C TRP A 60 -10.71 -8.13 -5.63
N ASP A 61 -9.94 -7.34 -6.37
CA ASP A 61 -10.05 -7.26 -7.84
C ASP A 61 -9.02 -8.11 -8.60
N GLY A 62 -8.22 -8.90 -7.87
CA GLY A 62 -7.15 -9.70 -8.42
C GLY A 62 -5.75 -9.20 -8.05
N VAL A 63 -5.63 -7.90 -7.77
CA VAL A 63 -4.36 -7.23 -7.42
C VAL A 63 -4.33 -6.87 -5.94
N GLY A 64 -5.43 -6.33 -5.42
CA GLY A 64 -5.53 -5.80 -4.07
C GLY A 64 -6.97 -5.58 -3.65
N TYR A 65 -7.18 -5.00 -2.46
CA TYR A 65 -8.46 -4.40 -2.14
C TYR A 65 -8.42 -2.93 -2.57
N PRO A 66 -9.25 -2.50 -3.53
CA PRO A 66 -9.39 -1.09 -3.80
C PRO A 66 -10.10 -0.39 -2.64
N VAL A 67 -9.65 0.80 -2.31
CA VAL A 67 -10.14 1.59 -1.17
C VAL A 67 -10.51 2.97 -1.67
N LEU A 68 -11.73 3.38 -1.33
CA LEU A 68 -12.19 4.75 -1.52
C LEU A 68 -11.89 5.54 -0.24
N VAL A 69 -11.17 6.64 -0.38
CA VAL A 69 -10.83 7.55 0.72
C VAL A 69 -11.34 8.95 0.41
N TRP A 70 -11.75 9.68 1.44
CA TRP A 70 -12.03 11.10 1.28
C TRP A 70 -10.73 11.88 1.15
N ASN A 71 -10.61 12.67 0.08
CA ASN A 71 -9.50 13.60 -0.03
C ASN A 71 -9.56 14.67 1.07
N ASN A 72 -8.43 15.32 1.33
CA ASN A 72 -8.31 16.36 2.37
C ASN A 72 -8.86 17.73 1.94
N SER A 73 -9.73 17.75 0.92
CA SER A 73 -10.42 18.95 0.47
C SER A 73 -11.73 19.15 1.21
N PHE A 74 -12.21 20.39 1.25
CA PHE A 74 -13.44 20.77 1.93
C PHE A 74 -14.50 21.31 0.95
N GLY A 75 -15.77 21.24 1.35
CA GLY A 75 -16.88 21.82 0.59
C GLY A 75 -17.03 21.18 -0.80
N PRO A 76 -17.23 21.97 -1.86
CA PRO A 76 -17.45 21.48 -3.22
C PRO A 76 -16.29 20.68 -3.83
N TYR A 77 -15.08 20.84 -3.30
CA TYR A 77 -13.88 20.16 -3.79
C TYR A 77 -13.62 18.81 -3.09
N ARG A 78 -14.43 18.47 -2.09
CA ARG A 78 -14.34 17.20 -1.39
C ARG A 78 -14.77 16.07 -2.33
N ALA A 79 -13.87 15.13 -2.56
CA ALA A 79 -14.07 14.04 -3.49
C ALA A 79 -13.55 12.72 -2.91
N LEU A 80 -14.04 11.61 -3.46
CA LEU A 80 -13.48 10.29 -3.21
C LEU A 80 -12.31 10.04 -4.16
N GLU A 81 -11.20 9.61 -3.59
CA GLU A 81 -10.02 9.13 -4.30
C GLU A 81 -9.91 7.62 -4.11
N ARG A 82 -9.41 6.93 -5.13
CA ARG A 82 -9.27 5.48 -5.12
C ARG A 82 -7.80 5.10 -5.06
N TYR A 83 -7.45 4.30 -4.05
CA TYR A 83 -6.12 3.70 -3.88
C TYR A 83 -6.24 2.20 -3.67
N TYR A 84 -5.12 1.48 -3.67
CA TYR A 84 -5.08 0.12 -3.14
C TYR A 84 -4.71 0.14 -1.67
N ASP A 85 -5.30 -0.76 -0.89
CA ASP A 85 -5.03 -0.88 0.54
C ASP A 85 -3.56 -1.19 0.87
N ALA A 86 -2.81 -1.81 -0.04
CA ALA A 86 -1.37 -2.03 0.07
C ALA A 86 -0.56 -0.71 0.03
N ASP A 87 -1.08 0.32 -0.63
CA ASP A 87 -0.47 1.65 -0.69
C ASP A 87 -0.92 2.57 0.45
N LEU A 88 -1.72 2.05 1.39
CA LEU A 88 -2.22 2.77 2.55
C LEU A 88 -1.58 2.25 3.84
N ALA A 89 -1.39 3.15 4.80
CA ALA A 89 -0.77 2.88 6.11
C ALA A 89 -1.55 3.59 7.22
N ASP A 90 -1.82 2.89 8.32
CA ASP A 90 -2.37 3.51 9.53
C ASP A 90 -1.20 3.84 10.46
N MET A 91 -0.82 5.11 10.47
CA MET A 91 0.32 5.59 11.25
C MET A 91 0.12 5.46 12.77
N ASN A 92 -1.13 5.49 13.26
CA ASN A 92 -1.39 5.30 14.69
C ASN A 92 -1.19 3.85 15.09
N ARG A 93 -1.49 2.91 14.19
CA ARG A 93 -1.31 1.48 14.40
C ARG A 93 0.14 1.05 14.24
N GLU A 94 0.86 1.61 13.27
CA GLU A 94 2.17 1.11 12.85
C GLU A 94 3.36 1.81 13.50
N LEU A 95 3.23 3.09 13.87
CA LEU A 95 4.36 3.82 14.41
C LEU A 95 4.65 3.41 15.86
N PRO A 96 5.92 3.11 16.19
CA PRO A 96 6.28 2.83 17.58
C PRO A 96 6.05 4.05 18.44
N ALA A 97 5.77 3.83 19.72
CA ALA A 97 5.61 4.90 20.68
C ALA A 97 6.81 5.84 20.66
N ARG A 98 6.54 7.15 20.63
CA ARG A 98 7.55 8.21 20.57
C ARG A 98 8.44 8.16 19.31
N PHE A 99 7.95 7.60 18.19
CA PHE A 99 8.66 7.51 16.91
C PHE A 99 9.50 8.76 16.58
N TRP A 100 8.90 9.95 16.70
CA TRP A 100 9.51 11.24 16.38
C TRP A 100 10.65 11.69 17.31
N HIS A 101 10.76 11.09 18.50
CA HIS A 101 11.78 11.42 19.49
C HIS A 101 12.99 10.50 19.44
N HIS A 102 12.90 9.35 18.75
CA HIS A 102 13.99 8.39 18.62
C HIS A 102 15.01 8.88 17.59
N LYS A 103 16.27 9.05 18.03
CA LYS A 103 17.34 9.57 17.16
C LYS A 103 17.61 8.68 15.95
N GLU A 104 17.43 7.37 16.08
CA GLU A 104 17.62 6.39 15.01
C GLU A 104 16.67 6.58 13.82
N ASN A 105 15.50 7.20 14.05
CA ASN A 105 14.52 7.46 13.00
C ASN A 105 14.83 8.71 12.18
N ARG A 106 15.74 9.58 12.66
CA ARG A 106 16.13 10.82 11.95
C ARG A 106 16.88 10.56 10.64
N LYS A 107 17.37 9.34 10.43
CA LYS A 107 18.02 8.94 9.17
C LYS A 107 17.04 8.81 8.00
N TYR A 108 15.75 8.61 8.28
CA TYR A 108 14.73 8.50 7.25
C TYR A 108 14.25 9.90 6.85
N PRO A 109 14.16 10.21 5.54
CA PRO A 109 13.70 11.51 5.07
C PRO A 109 12.29 11.88 5.55
N ASN A 110 11.44 10.87 5.75
CA ASN A 110 10.11 11.01 6.31
C ASN A 110 9.62 9.65 6.84
N VAL A 111 8.49 9.71 7.56
CA VAL A 111 7.87 8.54 8.19
C VAL A 111 7.37 7.48 7.21
N HIS A 112 6.98 7.87 6.00
CA HIS A 112 6.52 6.94 4.96
C HIS A 112 7.70 6.11 4.43
N THR A 113 8.87 6.72 4.27
CA THR A 113 10.10 5.98 3.94
C THR A 113 10.41 4.96 5.02
N TRP A 114 10.35 5.34 6.30
CA TRP A 114 10.51 4.40 7.40
C TRP A 114 9.49 3.25 7.30
N MET A 115 8.22 3.57 7.06
CA MET A 115 7.14 2.59 6.97
C MET A 115 7.38 1.56 5.88
N ARG A 116 7.75 2.01 4.68
CA ARG A 116 8.04 1.12 3.56
C ARG A 116 9.22 0.20 3.85
N VAL A 117 10.29 0.73 4.47
CA VAL A 117 11.45 -0.07 4.88
C VAL A 117 11.04 -1.14 5.89
N GLN A 118 10.22 -0.80 6.89
CA GLN A 118 9.77 -1.79 7.89
C GLN A 118 8.80 -2.82 7.29
N ARG A 119 7.84 -2.38 6.48
CA ARG A 119 6.73 -3.21 6.01
C ARG A 119 7.09 -4.09 4.82
N PHE A 120 7.92 -3.58 3.91
CA PHE A 120 8.27 -4.26 2.67
C PHE A 120 9.72 -4.74 2.63
N GLY A 121 10.53 -4.45 3.67
CA GLY A 121 11.96 -4.80 3.69
C GLY A 121 12.78 -4.07 2.63
N GLU A 122 12.27 -2.94 2.13
CA GLU A 122 12.93 -2.14 1.11
C GLU A 122 14.20 -1.48 1.62
N THR A 123 15.15 -1.20 0.72
CA THR A 123 16.20 -0.23 1.02
C THR A 123 15.60 1.18 1.06
N MET A 124 16.31 2.10 1.71
CA MET A 124 15.85 3.50 1.78
C MET A 124 15.69 4.14 0.40
N GLU A 125 16.58 3.81 -0.55
CA GLU A 125 16.52 4.28 -1.93
C GLU A 125 15.28 3.75 -2.66
N GLN A 126 14.99 2.45 -2.52
CA GLN A 126 13.78 1.84 -3.10
C GLN A 126 12.51 2.48 -2.54
N ALA A 127 12.45 2.66 -1.23
CA ALA A 127 11.32 3.30 -0.56
C ALA A 127 11.10 4.73 -1.04
N MET A 128 12.16 5.53 -1.16
CA MET A 128 12.08 6.90 -1.68
C MET A 128 11.60 6.95 -3.12
N LYS A 129 12.10 6.04 -3.98
CA LYS A 129 11.69 5.92 -5.38
C LYS A 129 10.20 5.57 -5.51
N HIS A 130 9.71 4.64 -4.71
CA HIS A 130 8.30 4.26 -4.73
C HIS A 130 7.36 5.34 -4.19
N LEU A 131 7.81 6.17 -3.24
CA LEU A 131 7.03 7.26 -2.66
C LEU A 131 6.93 8.51 -3.56
N ASN A 132 7.68 8.56 -4.65
CA ASN A 132 7.69 9.69 -5.58
C ASN A 132 8.14 11.01 -4.92
N PHE A 133 9.14 10.98 -4.04
CA PHE A 133 9.88 12.19 -3.65
C PHE A 133 10.82 12.60 -4.78
N VAL A 134 10.26 13.02 -5.91
CA VAL A 134 11.02 13.69 -6.99
C VAL A 134 11.38 15.08 -6.47
N GLY A 135 12.46 15.14 -5.70
CA GLY A 135 12.91 16.36 -5.02
C GLY A 135 14.22 16.23 -4.25
N VAL A 136 14.76 15.01 -4.06
CA VAL A 136 16.14 14.83 -3.60
C VAL A 136 16.99 14.40 -4.79
N THR A 137 17.51 15.38 -5.52
CA THR A 137 18.66 15.15 -6.41
C THR A 137 19.87 14.78 -5.56
N ALA A 138 20.69 13.87 -6.10
CA ALA A 138 21.88 13.25 -5.52
C ALA A 138 22.86 14.21 -4.85
#